data_AF-A0A7S1QFF0-F1
#
_entry.id   AF-A0A7S1QFF0-F1
#
_cell.length_a   1.000
_cell.length_b   1.000
_cell.length_c   1.000
_cell.angle_alpha   90.00
_cell.angle_beta   90.00
_cell.angle_gamma   90.00
#
_symmetry.space_group_name_H-M   'P 1'
#
loop_
_entity.id
_entity.type
_entity.pdbx_description
1 polymer ?
#
loop_
_entity_poly.entity_id
_entity_poly.type
_entity_poly.pdbx_seq_one_letter_code
_entity_poly.pdbx_strand_id
1 'polypeptide(L)'
;MVDNTVDQYPSGTHAQITGLGAKPELNDDYCVSRGPNPDNPERLFVLLRSGSQLSIRPVNLKPAELLPGSHVTVVGLTNAAKYNGQTGEVLSWHGDRWIVDLDSKERKSFRADNLVIVPERVNTKKRAAEEPEPEAKKLKKSDLKELESTDESVVARALARNLREFPILAQKCIAVLASKQQVTVVHELAQHLTDKQNDGLVRRPLKPGEKVKGIEELDAEEQCILITERRTRALAGMVRINYCDLLGFIKQGFNEPKFRVRKGM
;
A
#
# COMPACT_ATOMS: atom_id res chain seq x y z
N MET A 1 21.35 -3.44 26.74
CA MET A 1 21.73 -2.46 25.69
C MET A 1 22.33 -3.29 24.57
N VAL A 2 21.91 -3.09 23.33
CA VAL A 2 22.52 -3.81 22.20
C VAL A 2 23.85 -3.10 21.94
N ASP A 3 24.96 -3.78 22.18
CA ASP A 3 26.28 -3.23 21.87
C ASP A 3 26.41 -3.20 20.34
N ASN A 4 26.30 -2.01 19.78
CA ASN A 4 26.60 -1.78 18.38
C ASN A 4 28.11 -1.93 18.18
N THR A 5 28.53 -2.87 17.34
CA THR A 5 29.94 -3.09 16.99
C THR A 5 30.20 -2.60 15.56
N VAL A 6 31.48 -2.41 15.24
CA VAL A 6 31.92 -1.95 13.91
C VAL A 6 31.50 -2.94 12.81
N ASP A 7 31.48 -4.24 13.12
CA ASP A 7 31.10 -5.31 12.19
C ASP A 7 29.64 -5.25 11.72
N GLN A 8 28.77 -4.56 12.46
CA GLN A 8 27.36 -4.37 12.08
C GLN A 8 27.18 -3.36 10.94
N TYR A 9 28.20 -2.57 10.63
CA TYR A 9 28.16 -1.50 9.64
C TYR A 9 29.24 -1.67 8.57
N PRO A 10 29.22 -2.75 7.79
CA PRO A 10 30.11 -2.89 6.64
C PRO A 10 29.89 -1.76 5.62
N SER A 11 30.83 -1.63 4.67
CA SER A 11 30.73 -0.62 3.62
C SER A 11 29.42 -0.78 2.83
N GLY A 12 28.69 0.32 2.65
CA GLY A 12 27.38 0.35 2.00
C GLY A 12 26.18 0.21 2.96
N THR A 13 26.40 -0.08 4.24
CA THR A 13 25.31 -0.10 5.23
C THR A 13 24.86 1.32 5.55
N HIS A 14 23.55 1.55 5.55
CA HIS A 14 22.94 2.83 5.86
C HIS A 14 22.65 2.92 7.36
N ALA A 15 22.79 4.11 7.91
CA ALA A 15 22.51 4.36 9.32
C ALA A 15 22.00 5.78 9.54
N GLN A 16 21.28 5.97 10.64
CA GLN A 16 20.92 7.28 11.18
C GLN A 16 21.84 7.62 12.34
N ILE A 17 22.38 8.83 12.36
CA ILE A 17 23.25 9.33 13.42
C ILE A 17 22.40 9.70 14.63
N THR A 18 22.80 9.25 15.82
CA THR A 18 22.07 9.51 17.07
C THR A 18 23.03 9.68 18.26
N GLY A 19 22.60 10.43 19.28
CA GLY A 19 23.33 10.57 20.55
C GLY A 19 24.70 11.25 20.45
N LEU A 20 24.96 12.00 19.38
CA LEU A 20 26.26 12.64 19.16
C LEU A 20 26.36 13.94 19.99
N GLY A 21 26.99 13.87 21.16
CA GLY A 21 27.05 15.01 22.09
C GLY A 21 27.88 16.20 21.62
N ALA A 22 28.93 15.97 20.83
CA ALA A 22 29.83 17.03 20.36
C ALA A 22 29.28 17.85 19.18
N LYS A 23 28.39 17.25 18.39
CA LYS A 23 27.73 17.87 17.22
C LYS A 23 26.27 17.43 17.17
N PRO A 24 25.43 17.92 18.09
CA PRO A 24 24.04 17.49 18.19
C PRO A 24 23.22 17.83 16.95
N GLU A 25 23.66 18.79 16.13
CA GLU A 25 23.05 19.18 14.86
C GLU A 25 23.10 18.09 13.79
N LEU A 26 23.97 17.09 13.94
CA LEU A 26 24.07 15.92 13.06
C LEU A 26 23.20 14.75 13.53
N ASN A 27 22.54 14.86 14.68
CA ASN A 27 21.59 13.83 15.07
C ASN A 27 20.40 13.85 14.10
N ASP A 28 19.85 12.67 13.86
CA ASP A 28 18.79 12.39 12.88
C ASP A 28 19.21 12.46 11.40
N ASP A 29 20.42 12.93 11.10
CA ASP A 29 20.98 12.84 9.75
C ASP A 29 21.29 11.39 9.39
N TYR A 30 21.04 11.06 8.12
CA TYR A 30 21.36 9.76 7.55
C TYR A 30 22.76 9.78 6.92
N CYS A 31 23.42 8.65 7.02
CA CYS A 31 24.75 8.43 6.47
C CYS A 31 24.87 7.01 5.90
N VAL A 32 25.93 6.81 5.11
CA VAL A 32 26.32 5.49 4.64
C VAL A 32 27.73 5.16 5.11
N SER A 33 27.90 3.96 5.67
CA SER A 33 29.19 3.46 6.13
C SER A 33 30.12 3.19 4.95
N ARG A 34 31.39 3.55 5.10
CA ARG A 34 32.51 3.17 4.23
C ARG A 34 33.41 2.12 4.90
N GLY A 35 32.99 1.59 6.05
CA GLY A 35 33.72 0.61 6.84
C GLY A 35 34.49 1.21 8.03
N PRO A 36 35.35 0.42 8.68
CA PRO A 36 36.19 0.87 9.79
C PRO A 36 37.12 2.02 9.37
N ASN A 37 37.33 2.99 10.25
CA ASN A 37 38.27 4.08 10.00
C ASN A 37 39.72 3.54 10.08
N PRO A 38 40.58 3.79 9.06
CA PRO A 38 41.95 3.28 9.04
C PRO A 38 42.83 3.82 10.18
N ASP A 39 42.58 5.04 10.65
CA ASP A 39 43.35 5.66 11.74
C ASP A 39 42.81 5.27 13.12
N ASN A 40 41.55 4.82 13.20
CA ASN A 40 40.90 4.42 14.44
C ASN A 40 39.86 3.31 14.18
N PRO A 41 40.25 2.03 14.28
CA PRO A 41 39.38 0.92 13.91
C PRO A 41 38.14 0.75 14.80
N GLU A 42 38.08 1.40 15.97
CA GLU A 42 36.89 1.42 16.83
C GLU A 42 35.78 2.38 16.32
N ARG A 43 36.09 3.19 15.31
CA ARG A 43 35.15 4.13 14.69
C ARG A 43 34.89 3.75 13.25
N LEU A 44 33.72 4.14 12.77
CA LEU A 44 33.29 3.97 11.39
C LEU A 44 33.53 5.24 10.60
N PHE A 45 34.03 5.08 9.38
CA PHE A 45 34.10 6.16 8.41
C PHE A 45 32.74 6.24 7.71
N VAL A 46 32.01 7.33 7.89
CA VAL A 46 30.67 7.51 7.30
C VAL A 46 30.65 8.69 6.34
N LEU A 47 29.84 8.59 5.30
CA LEU A 47 29.62 9.64 4.32
C LEU A 47 28.21 10.24 4.51
N LEU A 48 28.15 11.56 4.67
CA LEU A 48 26.89 12.29 4.80
C LEU A 48 26.32 12.68 3.43
N ARG A 49 25.06 13.11 3.43
CA ARG A 49 24.39 13.70 2.26
C ARG A 49 25.16 14.86 1.62
N SER A 50 25.83 15.68 2.43
CA SER A 50 26.65 16.80 1.94
C SER A 50 27.90 16.37 1.17
N GLY A 51 28.23 15.07 1.19
CA GLY A 51 29.52 14.54 0.75
C GLY A 51 30.63 14.66 1.80
N SER A 52 30.36 15.26 2.96
CA SER A 52 31.32 15.31 4.07
C SER A 52 31.52 13.94 4.70
N GLN A 53 32.74 13.68 5.16
CA GLN A 53 33.12 12.42 5.80
C GLN A 53 33.32 12.63 7.30
N LEU A 54 32.88 11.66 8.11
CA LEU A 54 33.00 11.70 9.57
C LEU A 54 33.48 10.37 10.14
N SER A 55 34.10 10.43 11.32
CA SER A 55 34.52 9.28 12.11
C SER A 55 33.63 9.13 13.35
N ILE A 56 32.66 8.21 13.28
CA ILE A 56 31.58 8.06 14.27
C ILE A 56 31.70 6.71 14.99
N ARG A 57 31.43 6.67 16.30
CA ARG A 57 31.38 5.40 17.05
C ARG A 57 30.09 4.64 16.70
N PRO A 58 30.11 3.31 16.60
CA PRO A 58 28.91 2.52 16.30
C PRO A 58 27.73 2.74 17.26
N VAL A 59 28.00 3.06 18.54
CA VAL A 59 26.96 3.41 19.53
C VAL A 59 26.15 4.66 19.15
N ASN A 60 26.71 5.52 18.31
CA ASN A 60 26.06 6.73 17.80
C ASN A 60 25.38 6.51 16.45
N LEU A 61 25.21 5.26 16.02
CA LEU A 61 24.53 4.90 14.80
C LEU A 61 23.35 3.99 15.12
N LYS A 62 22.25 4.21 14.40
CA LYS A 62 21.09 3.33 14.38
C LYS A 62 20.97 2.75 12.97
N PRO A 63 20.84 1.43 12.78
CA PRO A 63 20.71 0.84 11.45
C PRO A 63 19.50 1.42 10.71
N ALA A 64 19.69 1.72 9.42
CA ALA A 64 18.64 2.14 8.52
C ALA A 64 18.67 1.25 7.28
N GLU A 65 17.49 0.85 6.80
CA GLU A 65 17.38 0.03 5.61
C GLU A 65 17.01 0.90 4.41
N LEU A 66 17.67 0.66 3.28
CA LEU A 66 17.33 1.31 2.02
C LEU A 66 16.30 0.44 1.28
N LEU A 67 15.09 0.97 1.10
CA LEU A 67 13.96 0.26 0.50
C LEU A 67 13.50 0.94 -0.80
N PRO A 68 12.87 0.21 -1.73
CA PRO A 68 12.08 0.82 -2.81
C PRO A 68 11.10 1.89 -2.27
N GLY A 69 11.01 3.03 -2.95
CA GLY A 69 10.27 4.22 -2.52
C GLY A 69 11.08 5.20 -1.67
N SER A 70 12.25 4.81 -1.16
CA SER A 70 13.10 5.72 -0.38
C SER A 70 13.65 6.84 -1.27
N HIS A 71 13.58 8.08 -0.78
CA HIS A 71 14.30 9.19 -1.38
C HIS A 71 15.77 9.18 -0.96
N VAL A 72 16.66 9.40 -1.92
CA VAL A 72 18.11 9.34 -1.72
C VAL A 72 18.82 10.52 -2.38
N THR A 73 20.02 10.83 -1.89
CA THR A 73 21.01 11.69 -2.58
C THR A 73 22.19 10.83 -3.00
N VAL A 74 22.64 11.01 -4.24
CA VAL A 74 23.83 10.35 -4.76
C VAL A 74 25.09 11.06 -4.24
N VAL A 75 26.04 10.31 -3.70
CA VAL A 75 27.27 10.84 -3.10
C VAL A 75 28.49 9.97 -3.37
N GLY A 76 29.69 10.56 -3.29
CA GLY A 76 30.95 9.82 -3.29
C GLY A 76 31.32 9.14 -4.62
N LEU A 77 30.76 9.55 -5.75
CA LEU A 77 31.20 9.09 -7.07
C LEU A 77 32.42 9.88 -7.54
N THR A 78 33.50 9.17 -7.89
CA THR A 78 34.71 9.78 -8.46
C THR A 78 34.62 9.91 -9.99
N ASN A 79 34.27 8.82 -10.68
CA ASN A 79 34.26 8.78 -12.15
C ASN A 79 33.03 9.47 -12.79
N ALA A 80 31.99 9.69 -11.99
CA ALA A 80 30.73 10.26 -12.45
C ALA A 80 30.25 11.36 -11.48
N ALA A 81 31.18 12.24 -11.07
CA ALA A 81 30.95 13.28 -10.07
C ALA A 81 29.77 14.21 -10.40
N LYS A 82 29.37 14.33 -11.67
CA LYS A 82 28.17 15.08 -12.10
C LYS A 82 26.86 14.62 -11.45
N TYR A 83 26.80 13.39 -10.95
CA TYR A 83 25.64 12.87 -10.25
C TYR A 83 25.67 13.15 -8.74
N ASN A 84 26.82 13.49 -8.16
CA ASN A 84 26.90 13.79 -6.73
C ASN A 84 26.04 15.01 -6.40
N GLY A 85 25.26 14.91 -5.33
CA GLY A 85 24.30 15.94 -4.91
C GLY A 85 22.94 15.86 -5.61
N GLN A 86 22.78 15.04 -6.66
CA GLN A 86 21.47 14.81 -7.26
C GLN A 86 20.60 13.92 -6.35
N THR A 87 19.30 14.20 -6.34
CA THR A 87 18.28 13.46 -5.60
C THR A 87 17.43 12.60 -6.52
N GLY A 88 16.81 11.57 -5.94
CA GLY A 88 15.89 10.70 -6.65
C GLY A 88 15.24 9.67 -5.74
N GLU A 89 14.39 8.84 -6.33
CA GLU A 89 13.65 7.77 -5.67
C GLU A 89 14.22 6.40 -6.04
N VAL A 90 14.43 5.54 -5.04
CA VAL A 90 14.85 4.16 -5.25
C VAL A 90 13.68 3.34 -5.80
N LEU A 91 13.88 2.67 -6.93
CA LEU A 91 12.83 1.85 -7.56
C LEU A 91 12.97 0.35 -7.23
N SER A 92 14.17 -0.20 -7.44
CA SER A 92 14.40 -1.63 -7.33
C SER A 92 15.88 -1.95 -7.09
N TRP A 93 16.12 -3.13 -6.52
CA TRP A 93 17.46 -3.70 -6.37
C TRP A 93 17.77 -4.66 -7.52
N HIS A 94 18.95 -4.51 -8.13
CA HIS A 94 19.45 -5.40 -9.18
C HIS A 94 20.88 -5.85 -8.87
N GLY A 95 21.00 -6.95 -8.13
CA GLY A 95 22.27 -7.62 -7.87
C GLY A 95 23.12 -6.88 -6.85
N ASP A 96 23.96 -5.94 -7.30
CA ASP A 96 24.88 -5.13 -6.48
C ASP A 96 24.55 -3.63 -6.51
N ARG A 97 23.52 -3.23 -7.27
CA ARG A 97 23.16 -1.83 -7.49
C ARG A 97 21.66 -1.57 -7.36
N TRP A 98 21.35 -0.42 -6.79
CA TRP A 98 20.02 0.17 -6.73
C TRP A 98 19.74 0.92 -8.02
N ILE A 99 18.56 0.70 -8.58
CA ILE A 99 18.01 1.54 -9.65
C ILE A 99 17.32 2.73 -9.00
N VAL A 100 17.78 3.92 -9.34
CA VAL A 100 17.26 5.18 -8.84
C VAL A 100 16.69 5.97 -10.02
N ASP A 101 15.47 6.47 -9.86
CA ASP A 101 14.88 7.46 -10.75
C ASP A 101 15.26 8.84 -10.22
N LEU A 102 16.18 9.53 -10.91
CA LEU A 102 16.63 10.85 -10.48
C LEU A 102 15.55 11.90 -10.77
N ASP A 103 15.51 12.97 -10.00
CA ASP A 103 14.56 14.08 -10.20
C ASP A 103 14.73 14.77 -11.57
N SER A 104 15.90 14.59 -12.19
CA SER A 104 16.20 14.98 -13.57
C SER A 104 15.47 14.13 -14.64
N LYS A 105 14.67 13.14 -14.21
CA LYS A 105 13.99 12.12 -15.02
C LYS A 105 14.96 11.15 -15.74
N GLU A 106 16.17 11.01 -15.21
CA GLU A 106 17.14 10.02 -15.68
C GLU A 106 17.16 8.83 -14.73
N ARG A 107 17.06 7.60 -15.27
CA ARG A 107 17.19 6.37 -14.49
C ARG A 107 18.64 5.88 -14.50
N LYS A 108 19.22 5.68 -13.32
CA LYS A 108 20.61 5.20 -13.16
C LYS A 108 20.76 4.13 -12.09
N SER A 109 21.82 3.34 -12.22
CA SER A 109 22.20 2.33 -11.24
C SER A 109 23.36 2.80 -10.38
N PHE A 110 23.19 2.74 -9.07
CA PHE A 110 24.19 3.15 -8.08
C PHE A 110 24.44 2.05 -7.06
N ARG A 111 25.66 1.95 -6.55
CA ARG A 111 25.95 1.08 -5.42
C ARG A 111 25.39 1.68 -4.14
N ALA A 112 25.11 0.82 -3.15
CA ALA A 112 24.57 1.24 -1.86
C ALA A 112 25.46 2.28 -1.15
N ASP A 113 26.79 2.14 -1.25
CA ASP A 113 27.77 3.07 -0.68
C ASP A 113 27.72 4.48 -1.28
N ASN A 114 27.11 4.64 -2.46
CA ASN A 114 26.95 5.91 -3.15
C ASN A 114 25.59 6.57 -2.92
N LEU A 115 24.75 6.02 -2.04
CA LEU A 115 23.43 6.56 -1.73
C LEU A 115 23.36 6.93 -0.25
N VAL A 116 22.72 8.06 0.04
CA VAL A 116 22.37 8.47 1.39
C VAL A 116 20.88 8.77 1.41
N ILE A 117 20.16 8.14 2.35
CA ILE A 117 18.72 8.36 2.54
C ILE A 117 18.49 9.84 2.85
N VAL A 118 17.55 10.44 2.15
CA VAL A 118 17.04 11.76 2.51
C VAL A 118 15.81 11.49 3.36
N PRO A 119 15.76 11.91 4.63
CA PRO A 119 14.53 11.86 5.38
C PRO A 119 13.51 12.62 4.55
N GLU A 120 12.44 11.92 4.15
CA GLU A 120 11.34 12.57 3.47
C GLU A 120 10.91 13.66 4.45
N ARG A 121 11.17 14.93 4.09
CA ARG A 121 10.52 16.01 4.80
C ARG A 121 9.07 15.63 4.61
N VAL A 122 8.39 15.28 5.71
CA VAL A 122 6.93 15.26 5.77
C VAL A 122 6.54 16.71 5.54
N ASN A 123 6.71 17.12 4.29
CA ASN A 123 6.05 18.23 3.71
C ASN A 123 4.63 17.72 3.82
N THR A 124 3.95 18.17 4.87
CA THR A 124 2.55 18.55 4.79
C THR A 124 2.40 19.62 3.71
N LYS A 125 2.92 19.37 2.49
CA LYS A 125 2.25 19.65 1.25
C LYS A 125 0.88 19.02 1.45
N LYS A 126 0.01 19.81 2.09
CA LYS A 126 -1.31 20.13 1.59
C LYS A 126 -1.26 19.78 0.12
N ARG A 127 -1.67 18.55 -0.22
CA ARG A 127 -1.82 18.13 -1.61
C ARG A 127 -2.49 19.33 -2.27
N ALA A 128 -1.89 19.88 -3.32
CA ALA A 128 -2.59 20.85 -4.16
C ALA A 128 -3.95 20.21 -4.39
N ALA A 129 -5.00 20.84 -3.86
CA ALA A 129 -6.26 20.18 -3.56
C ALA A 129 -6.62 19.27 -4.73
N GLU A 130 -6.45 17.97 -4.51
CA GLU A 130 -7.22 16.96 -5.21
C GLU A 130 -8.65 17.51 -5.12
N GLU A 131 -9.28 17.79 -6.27
CA GLU A 131 -10.64 18.34 -6.31
C GLU A 131 -11.42 17.67 -5.18
N PRO A 132 -12.03 18.46 -4.27
CA PRO A 132 -12.51 17.95 -2.99
C PRO A 132 -13.25 16.66 -3.26
N GLU A 133 -12.68 15.55 -2.78
CA GLU A 133 -13.21 14.21 -2.99
C GLU A 133 -14.72 14.32 -2.77
N PRO A 134 -15.55 14.05 -3.80
CA PRO A 134 -16.96 14.39 -3.74
C PRO A 134 -17.51 13.80 -2.46
N GLU A 135 -17.98 14.67 -1.55
CA GLU A 135 -18.34 14.28 -0.18
C GLU A 135 -19.12 12.97 -0.24
N ALA A 136 -18.52 11.91 0.32
CA ALA A 136 -19.06 10.58 0.19
C ALA A 136 -20.55 10.61 0.56
N LYS A 137 -21.41 10.28 -0.42
CA LYS A 137 -22.86 10.37 -0.29
C LYS A 137 -23.26 9.62 0.99
N LYS A 138 -23.93 10.30 1.92
CA LYS A 138 -24.43 9.63 3.13
C LYS A 138 -25.56 8.70 2.73
N LEU A 139 -25.45 7.42 3.07
CA LEU A 139 -26.50 6.44 2.83
C LEU A 139 -27.75 6.80 3.63
N LYS A 140 -28.89 6.95 2.94
CA LYS A 140 -30.20 7.19 3.55
C LYS A 140 -31.01 5.90 3.56
N LYS A 141 -31.98 5.79 4.47
CA LYS A 141 -32.92 4.65 4.51
C LYS A 141 -33.67 4.46 3.19
N SER A 142 -33.94 5.54 2.46
CA SER A 142 -34.59 5.48 1.14
C SER A 142 -33.76 4.72 0.10
N ASP A 143 -32.42 4.81 0.17
CA ASP A 143 -31.51 4.16 -0.77
C ASP A 143 -31.50 2.62 -0.59
N LEU A 144 -32.01 2.16 0.56
CA LEU A 144 -32.14 0.75 0.94
C LEU A 144 -33.55 0.18 0.74
N LYS A 145 -34.55 0.99 0.36
CA LYS A 145 -35.95 0.55 0.27
C LYS A 145 -36.13 -0.63 -0.70
N GLU A 146 -35.39 -0.63 -1.81
CA GLU A 146 -35.44 -1.71 -2.80
C GLU A 146 -34.89 -3.05 -2.27
N LEU A 147 -34.07 -3.02 -1.21
CA LEU A 147 -33.59 -4.24 -0.54
C LEU A 147 -34.67 -4.92 0.31
N GLU A 148 -35.79 -4.24 0.56
CA GLU A 148 -36.96 -4.82 1.22
C GLU A 148 -37.85 -5.63 0.25
N SER A 149 -37.57 -5.58 -1.05
CA SER A 149 -38.29 -6.36 -2.07
C SER A 149 -38.18 -7.87 -1.80
N THR A 150 -39.25 -8.60 -2.13
CA THR A 150 -39.26 -10.07 -2.16
C THR A 150 -38.71 -10.63 -3.47
N ASP A 151 -38.55 -9.78 -4.50
CA ASP A 151 -37.94 -10.14 -5.78
C ASP A 151 -36.41 -10.05 -5.69
N GLU A 152 -35.75 -11.19 -5.84
CA GLU A 152 -34.30 -11.33 -5.74
C GLU A 152 -33.52 -10.50 -6.77
N SER A 153 -34.07 -10.27 -7.96
CA SER A 153 -33.44 -9.45 -9.00
C SER A 153 -33.43 -7.98 -8.64
N VAL A 154 -34.47 -7.52 -7.95
CA VAL A 154 -34.57 -6.14 -7.46
C VAL A 154 -33.57 -5.91 -6.33
N VAL A 155 -33.48 -6.86 -5.39
CA VAL A 155 -32.52 -6.79 -4.28
C VAL A 155 -31.07 -6.80 -4.78
N ALA A 156 -30.74 -7.64 -5.77
CA ALA A 156 -29.38 -7.74 -6.30
C ALA A 156 -28.94 -6.46 -7.03
N ARG A 157 -29.80 -5.87 -7.87
CA ARG A 157 -29.53 -4.58 -8.54
C ARG A 157 -29.38 -3.45 -7.52
N ALA A 158 -30.24 -3.40 -6.52
CA ALA A 158 -30.15 -2.42 -5.45
C ALA A 158 -28.83 -2.57 -4.66
N LEU A 159 -28.38 -3.79 -4.38
CA LEU A 159 -27.12 -4.04 -3.68
C LEU A 159 -25.91 -3.60 -4.50
N ALA A 160 -25.87 -3.93 -5.79
CA ALA A 160 -24.79 -3.52 -6.70
C ALA A 160 -24.71 -1.99 -6.83
N ARG A 161 -25.87 -1.32 -6.98
CA ARG A 161 -25.97 0.15 -6.98
C ARG A 161 -25.41 0.74 -5.69
N ASN A 162 -25.82 0.20 -4.55
CA ASN A 162 -25.37 0.70 -3.24
C ASN A 162 -23.85 0.48 -3.03
N LEU A 163 -23.29 -0.66 -3.44
CA LEU A 163 -21.84 -0.89 -3.35
C LEU A 163 -21.04 0.07 -4.22
N ARG A 164 -21.57 0.46 -5.39
CA ARG A 164 -20.94 1.43 -6.30
C ARG A 164 -21.04 2.87 -5.77
N GLU A 165 -22.22 3.26 -5.26
CA GLU A 165 -22.48 4.63 -4.80
C GLU A 165 -21.92 4.94 -3.40
N PHE A 166 -21.68 3.92 -2.57
CA PHE A 166 -21.28 4.08 -1.18
C PHE A 166 -19.95 3.33 -0.89
N PRO A 167 -18.78 3.97 -1.11
CA PRO A 167 -17.47 3.32 -0.94
C PRO A 167 -17.23 2.75 0.46
N ILE A 168 -17.73 3.44 1.50
CA ILE A 168 -17.64 2.97 2.90
C ILE A 168 -18.44 1.68 3.10
N LEU A 169 -19.59 1.54 2.45
CA LEU A 169 -20.37 0.30 2.47
C LEU A 169 -19.59 -0.82 1.79
N ALA A 170 -19.01 -0.58 0.62
CA ALA A 170 -18.17 -1.56 -0.07
C ALA A 170 -16.98 -1.99 0.80
N GLN A 171 -16.27 -1.05 1.41
CA GLN A 171 -15.17 -1.33 2.33
C GLN A 171 -15.61 -2.17 3.53
N LYS A 172 -16.75 -1.85 4.16
CA LYS A 172 -17.29 -2.63 5.28
C LYS A 172 -17.72 -4.03 4.86
N CYS A 173 -18.34 -4.20 3.69
CA CYS A 173 -18.64 -5.51 3.13
C CYS A 173 -17.36 -6.33 2.93
N ILE A 174 -16.33 -5.74 2.31
CA ILE A 174 -15.02 -6.39 2.10
C ILE A 174 -14.36 -6.75 3.43
N ALA A 175 -14.36 -5.85 4.42
CA ALA A 175 -13.79 -6.09 5.74
C ALA A 175 -14.51 -7.23 6.48
N VAL A 176 -15.84 -7.26 6.43
CA VAL A 176 -16.63 -8.37 6.99
C VAL A 176 -16.30 -9.68 6.28
N LEU A 177 -16.22 -9.68 4.94
CA LEU A 177 -15.86 -10.84 4.13
C LEU A 177 -14.45 -11.35 4.45
N ALA A 178 -13.50 -10.44 4.71
CA ALA A 178 -12.12 -10.73 5.07
C ALA A 178 -11.93 -11.17 6.53
N SER A 179 -12.80 -10.73 7.45
CA SER A 179 -12.71 -11.04 8.88
C SER A 179 -13.14 -12.46 9.25
N LYS A 180 -13.77 -13.20 8.32
CA LYS A 180 -13.95 -14.64 8.51
C LYS A 180 -12.60 -15.34 8.32
N GLN A 181 -12.08 -15.92 9.39
CA GLN A 181 -10.86 -16.75 9.46
C GLN A 181 -10.89 -18.04 8.62
N GLN A 182 -11.60 -18.06 7.50
CA GLN A 182 -11.20 -18.93 6.41
C GLN A 182 -10.87 -18.02 5.23
N VAL A 183 -9.57 -17.98 4.93
CA VAL A 183 -8.97 -17.39 3.72
C VAL A 183 -9.73 -17.81 2.45
N THR A 184 -10.54 -18.88 2.52
CA THR A 184 -11.47 -19.32 1.49
C THR A 184 -12.56 -18.31 1.14
N VAL A 185 -13.08 -17.42 1.99
CA VAL A 185 -14.22 -16.58 1.52
C VAL A 185 -13.79 -15.46 0.59
N VAL A 186 -12.67 -14.78 0.85
CA VAL A 186 -12.12 -13.78 -0.08
C VAL A 186 -11.43 -14.46 -1.27
N HIS A 187 -10.77 -15.60 -1.04
CA HIS A 187 -10.20 -16.41 -2.13
C HIS A 187 -11.28 -17.02 -3.01
N GLU A 188 -12.38 -17.54 -2.46
CA GLU A 188 -13.53 -18.04 -3.21
C GLU A 188 -14.31 -16.88 -3.81
N LEU A 189 -14.51 -15.76 -3.14
CA LEU A 189 -15.10 -14.57 -3.75
C LEU A 189 -14.29 -14.12 -4.97
N ALA A 190 -12.97 -14.02 -4.83
CA ALA A 190 -12.07 -13.75 -5.94
C ALA A 190 -12.18 -14.85 -7.00
N GLN A 191 -11.97 -16.12 -6.65
CA GLN A 191 -12.01 -17.29 -7.54
C GLN A 191 -13.37 -17.55 -8.20
N HIS A 192 -14.47 -17.08 -7.62
CA HIS A 192 -15.84 -17.21 -8.11
C HIS A 192 -16.27 -15.99 -8.94
N LEU A 193 -15.72 -14.81 -8.66
CA LEU A 193 -15.73 -13.65 -9.56
C LEU A 193 -14.75 -13.83 -10.73
N THR A 194 -13.71 -14.63 -10.55
CA THR A 194 -12.61 -14.89 -11.50
C THR A 194 -12.57 -16.34 -11.96
N ASP A 195 -13.72 -17.02 -11.94
CA ASP A 195 -13.81 -18.40 -12.40
C ASP A 195 -13.41 -18.47 -13.89
N LYS A 196 -12.77 -19.56 -14.32
CA LYS A 196 -11.97 -19.64 -15.57
C LYS A 196 -12.72 -19.23 -16.84
N GLN A 197 -14.04 -19.23 -16.81
CA GLN A 197 -14.88 -18.80 -17.94
C GLN A 197 -15.03 -17.27 -18.07
N ASN A 198 -14.86 -16.48 -16.98
CA ASN A 198 -15.11 -15.03 -16.96
C ASN A 198 -13.92 -14.18 -16.46
N ASP A 199 -12.84 -14.83 -16.00
CA ASP A 199 -11.64 -14.18 -15.42
C ASP A 199 -11.05 -13.06 -16.30
N GLY A 200 -11.07 -13.26 -17.62
CA GLY A 200 -10.54 -12.29 -18.57
C GLY A 200 -11.37 -11.02 -18.75
N LEU A 201 -12.63 -10.98 -18.31
CA LEU A 201 -13.53 -9.82 -18.52
C LEU A 201 -13.53 -8.85 -17.35
N VAL A 202 -13.42 -9.38 -16.12
CA VAL A 202 -13.48 -8.57 -14.88
C VAL A 202 -12.13 -7.94 -14.53
N ARG A 203 -11.02 -8.47 -15.06
CA ARG A 203 -9.64 -8.04 -14.72
C ARG A 203 -9.02 -7.04 -15.68
N ARG A 204 -9.65 -6.75 -16.83
CA ARG A 204 -9.08 -5.84 -17.82
C ARG A 204 -10.06 -4.73 -18.18
N PRO A 205 -9.56 -3.57 -18.63
CA PRO A 205 -10.41 -2.55 -19.23
C PRO A 205 -11.10 -3.15 -20.46
N LEU A 206 -12.43 -3.20 -20.45
CA LEU A 206 -13.22 -3.63 -21.60
C LEU A 206 -13.23 -2.52 -22.65
N LYS A 207 -13.12 -2.91 -23.92
CA LYS A 207 -13.24 -1.95 -25.03
C LYS A 207 -14.71 -1.84 -25.43
N PRO A 208 -15.24 -0.63 -25.70
CA PRO A 208 -16.59 -0.48 -26.21
C PRO A 208 -16.82 -1.33 -27.48
N GLY A 209 -17.88 -2.15 -27.49
CA GLY A 209 -18.25 -3.03 -28.62
C GLY A 209 -17.51 -4.37 -28.70
N GLU A 210 -16.76 -4.75 -27.66
CA GLU A 210 -16.07 -6.03 -27.61
C GLU A 210 -17.04 -7.22 -27.47
N LYS A 211 -17.01 -8.15 -28.45
CA LYS A 211 -17.90 -9.32 -28.48
C LYS A 211 -17.38 -10.44 -27.60
N VAL A 212 -18.25 -11.00 -26.76
CA VAL A 212 -17.94 -12.13 -25.87
C VAL A 212 -18.79 -13.33 -26.27
N LYS A 213 -18.14 -14.50 -26.34
CA LYS A 213 -18.76 -15.75 -26.80
C LYS A 213 -19.92 -16.19 -25.90
N GLY A 214 -21.09 -16.42 -26.49
CA GLY A 214 -22.28 -16.97 -25.82
C GLY A 214 -23.31 -15.95 -25.30
N ILE A 215 -23.03 -14.65 -25.46
CA ILE A 215 -23.93 -13.53 -25.13
C ILE A 215 -23.62 -12.35 -26.06
N GLU A 216 -23.51 -12.62 -27.37
CA GLU A 216 -23.04 -11.64 -28.37
C GLU A 216 -23.99 -10.44 -28.59
N GLU A 217 -25.17 -10.45 -27.97
CA GLU A 217 -26.22 -9.43 -28.15
C GLU A 217 -26.15 -8.28 -27.12
N LEU A 218 -25.31 -8.38 -26.08
CA LEU A 218 -25.21 -7.39 -25.01
C LEU A 218 -23.91 -6.60 -25.07
N ASP A 219 -23.91 -5.36 -24.60
CA ASP A 219 -22.69 -4.56 -24.41
C ASP A 219 -21.80 -5.18 -23.30
N ALA A 220 -20.48 -5.05 -23.44
CA ALA A 220 -19.51 -5.62 -22.51
C ALA A 220 -19.63 -5.07 -21.06
N GLU A 221 -20.07 -3.81 -20.89
CA GLU A 221 -20.36 -3.22 -19.58
C GLU A 221 -21.62 -3.83 -18.96
N GLU A 222 -22.72 -3.91 -19.72
CA GLU A 222 -23.94 -4.63 -19.34
C GLU A 222 -23.68 -6.10 -18.97
N GLN A 223 -22.80 -6.79 -19.72
CA GLN A 223 -22.39 -8.16 -19.42
C GLN A 223 -21.66 -8.27 -18.08
N CYS A 224 -20.70 -7.37 -17.82
CA CYS A 224 -19.99 -7.33 -16.54
C CYS A 224 -20.94 -7.07 -15.37
N ILE A 225 -21.90 -6.16 -15.54
CA ILE A 225 -22.92 -5.87 -14.53
C ILE A 225 -23.76 -7.12 -14.23
N LEU A 226 -24.25 -7.83 -15.25
CA LEU A 226 -25.08 -9.04 -15.05
C LEU A 226 -24.29 -10.20 -14.40
N ILE A 227 -23.02 -10.39 -14.78
CA ILE A 227 -22.15 -11.41 -14.18
C ILE A 227 -21.88 -11.05 -12.71
N THR A 228 -21.50 -9.81 -12.42
CA THR A 228 -21.27 -9.33 -11.06
C THR A 228 -22.56 -9.40 -10.23
N GLU A 229 -23.72 -9.08 -10.78
CA GLU A 229 -25.02 -9.17 -10.10
C GLU A 229 -25.36 -10.62 -9.72
N ARG A 230 -25.26 -11.55 -10.67
CA ARG A 230 -25.52 -12.97 -10.45
C ARG A 230 -24.60 -13.56 -9.37
N ARG A 231 -23.32 -13.17 -9.39
CA ARG A 231 -22.33 -13.66 -8.43
C ARG A 231 -22.51 -13.03 -7.04
N THR A 232 -22.75 -11.71 -6.98
CA THR A 232 -23.05 -10.99 -5.73
C THR A 232 -24.30 -11.56 -5.05
N ARG A 233 -25.31 -11.99 -5.82
CA ARG A 233 -26.50 -12.69 -5.31
C ARG A 233 -26.16 -14.00 -4.62
N ALA A 234 -25.31 -14.83 -5.23
CA ALA A 234 -24.88 -16.10 -4.63
C ALA A 234 -24.13 -15.87 -3.30
N LEU A 235 -23.33 -14.81 -3.22
CA LEU A 235 -22.54 -14.46 -2.04
C LEU A 235 -23.39 -13.86 -0.92
N ALA A 236 -24.37 -13.03 -1.25
CA ALA A 236 -25.25 -12.41 -0.25
C ALA A 236 -25.97 -13.44 0.63
N GLY A 237 -26.31 -14.61 0.08
CA GLY A 237 -26.90 -15.72 0.83
C GLY A 237 -25.89 -16.54 1.66
N MET A 238 -24.61 -16.54 1.28
CA MET A 238 -23.55 -17.31 1.96
C MET A 238 -22.88 -16.53 3.09
N VAL A 239 -22.90 -15.21 3.04
CA VAL A 239 -22.17 -14.34 3.96
C VAL A 239 -22.99 -14.06 5.20
N ARG A 240 -22.73 -14.83 6.26
CA ARG A 240 -23.29 -14.60 7.60
C ARG A 240 -22.43 -13.64 8.43
N ILE A 241 -23.00 -12.55 8.93
CA ILE A 241 -22.40 -11.56 9.84
C ILE A 241 -23.11 -11.68 11.18
N ASN A 242 -22.43 -12.11 12.26
CA ASN A 242 -23.06 -12.28 13.59
C ASN A 242 -24.45 -12.95 13.53
N TYR A 243 -24.58 -14.04 12.77
CA TYR A 243 -25.81 -14.82 12.55
C TYR A 243 -26.92 -14.18 11.68
N CYS A 244 -26.75 -12.97 11.13
CA CYS A 244 -27.60 -12.46 10.04
C CYS A 244 -26.89 -12.62 8.68
N ASP A 245 -27.61 -12.77 7.58
CA ASP A 245 -26.97 -12.65 6.25
C ASP A 245 -26.60 -11.19 5.96
N LEU A 246 -25.76 -10.99 4.94
CA LEU A 246 -25.36 -9.68 4.45
C LEU A 246 -26.56 -8.77 4.19
N LEU A 247 -27.66 -9.33 3.66
CA LEU A 247 -28.90 -8.61 3.45
C LEU A 247 -29.50 -8.10 4.78
N GLY A 248 -29.57 -8.96 5.80
CA GLY A 248 -30.01 -8.59 7.14
C GLY A 248 -29.14 -7.51 7.81
N PHE A 249 -27.83 -7.56 7.61
CA PHE A 249 -26.89 -6.54 8.11
C PHE A 249 -27.11 -5.18 7.45
N ILE A 250 -27.30 -5.16 6.13
CA ILE A 250 -27.54 -3.93 5.37
C ILE A 250 -28.89 -3.32 5.79
N LYS A 251 -29.94 -4.13 5.98
CA LYS A 251 -31.25 -3.67 6.49
C LYS A 251 -31.17 -3.01 7.87
N GLN A 252 -30.18 -3.35 8.68
CA GLN A 252 -29.95 -2.74 10.00
C GLN A 252 -29.12 -1.44 9.94
N GLY A 253 -28.81 -0.94 8.73
CA GLY A 253 -28.05 0.30 8.55
C GLY A 253 -26.59 0.20 9.02
N PHE A 254 -25.98 -0.99 8.85
CA PHE A 254 -24.60 -1.30 9.29
C PHE A 254 -24.35 -1.26 10.78
N ASN A 255 -25.41 -1.21 11.60
CA ASN A 255 -25.26 -1.46 13.01
C ASN A 255 -25.03 -2.95 13.21
N GLU A 256 -23.98 -3.29 13.95
CA GLU A 256 -23.78 -4.68 14.33
C GLU A 256 -25.01 -5.18 15.11
N PRO A 257 -25.52 -6.37 14.79
CA PRO A 257 -26.62 -6.96 15.54
C PRO A 257 -26.24 -7.01 17.01
N LYS A 258 -27.04 -6.39 17.89
CA LYS A 258 -26.81 -6.47 19.34
C LYS A 258 -26.86 -7.94 19.74
N PHE A 259 -25.75 -8.45 20.29
CA PHE A 259 -25.72 -9.77 20.88
C PHE A 259 -26.83 -9.85 21.95
N ARG A 260 -27.82 -10.72 21.73
CA ARG A 260 -28.65 -11.17 22.86
C ARG A 260 -27.73 -12.03 23.71
N VAL A 261 -27.06 -11.41 24.68
CA VAL A 261 -26.44 -12.13 25.78
C VAL A 261 -27.54 -13.04 26.32
N ARG A 262 -27.39 -14.36 26.17
CA ARG A 262 -28.32 -15.31 26.77
C ARG A 262 -28.37 -14.93 28.25
N LYS A 263 -29.49 -14.38 28.72
CA LYS A 263 -29.74 -14.28 30.16
C LYS A 263 -29.61 -15.70 30.67
N GLY A 264 -28.65 -15.93 31.56
CA GLY A 264 -28.27 -17.26 32.03
C GLY A 264 -29.52 -18.06 32.41
N MET A 265 -29.60 -19.26 31.84
CA MET A 265 -30.33 -20.37 32.45
C MET A 265 -29.51 -20.88 33.63
#